data_AF-A0AAV5CVF4-F1
#
_entry.id   AF-A0AAV5CVF4-F1
#
_cell.length_a   1.000
_cell.length_b   1.000
_cell.length_c   1.000
_cell.angle_alpha   90.00
_cell.angle_beta   90.00
_cell.angle_gamma   90.00
#
_symmetry.space_group_name_H-M   'P 1'
#
loop_
_entity.id
_entity.type
_entity.pdbx_description
1 polymer ?
#
loop_
_entity_poly.entity_id
_entity_poly.type
_entity_poly.pdbx_seq_one_letter_code
_entity_poly.pdbx_strand_id
1 'polypeptide(L)'
;MGSTGAAILFCWVALSVVAVGSAAPADNNGRFISRVCPVQFEGMPGVSTVINSCRAPQPSARRCCGALKTFACPYRDLLNDNDNNGCASEMFYEIIARGRLTPGLFSYLCHDDAVGLQC
;
A
#
# COMPACT_ATOMS: atom_id res chain seq x y z
N MET A 1 -19.60 -9.38 45.53
CA MET A 1 -18.54 -9.28 46.56
C MET A 1 -17.30 -9.92 45.95
N GLY A 2 -16.16 -9.29 45.72
CA GLY A 2 -15.69 -7.93 45.99
C GLY A 2 -14.47 -7.63 45.12
N SER A 3 -14.18 -6.35 45.00
CA SER A 3 -13.00 -5.75 44.40
C SER A 3 -11.81 -5.82 45.36
N THR A 4 -10.63 -6.26 44.89
CA THR A 4 -9.30 -5.96 45.45
C THR A 4 -8.29 -6.19 44.32
N GLY A 5 -7.45 -5.25 43.85
CA GLY A 5 -6.91 -4.05 44.47
C GLY A 5 -5.60 -4.36 45.21
N ALA A 6 -4.47 -4.00 44.59
CA ALA A 6 -3.07 -3.99 45.08
C ALA A 6 -2.40 -5.37 45.29
N ALA A 7 -1.11 -5.58 45.04
CA ALA A 7 0.02 -4.66 45.16
C ALA A 7 1.13 -4.95 44.13
N ILE A 8 1.70 -3.88 43.60
CA ILE A 8 2.97 -3.88 42.87
C ILE A 8 4.05 -4.18 43.91
N LEU A 9 4.52 -5.43 43.93
CA LEU A 9 5.73 -5.80 44.64
C LEU A 9 6.89 -5.70 43.65
N PHE A 10 7.55 -4.53 43.66
CA PHE A 10 8.88 -4.35 43.08
C PHE A 10 9.86 -5.24 43.86
N CYS A 11 9.93 -6.52 43.49
CA CYS A 11 11.00 -7.40 43.91
C CYS A 11 12.02 -7.42 42.78
N TRP A 12 13.12 -6.72 43.01
CA TRP A 12 14.33 -6.80 42.21
C TRP A 12 14.73 -8.26 42.00
N VAL A 13 14.66 -8.73 40.76
CA VAL A 13 15.45 -9.88 40.32
C VAL A 13 15.97 -9.61 38.91
N ALA A 14 17.28 -9.43 38.87
CA ALA A 14 18.24 -9.84 37.85
C ALA A 14 17.76 -10.05 36.41
N LEU A 15 18.49 -9.38 35.49
CA LEU A 15 18.75 -9.78 34.10
C LEU A 15 17.65 -10.61 33.42
N SER A 16 16.77 -9.92 32.73
CA SER A 16 16.32 -10.36 31.42
C SER A 16 15.97 -9.13 30.64
N VAL A 17 16.77 -8.82 29.63
CA VAL A 17 16.38 -7.90 28.57
C VAL A 17 15.04 -8.40 28.02
N VAL A 18 13.95 -7.74 28.37
CA VAL A 18 12.72 -7.84 27.59
C VAL A 18 12.99 -7.08 26.31
N ALA A 19 13.56 -7.79 25.34
CA ALA A 19 13.40 -7.42 23.96
C ALA A 19 11.89 -7.40 23.70
N VAL A 20 11.29 -6.22 23.66
CA VAL A 20 10.04 -6.01 22.93
C VAL A 20 10.39 -6.20 21.46
N GLY A 21 10.48 -7.46 21.06
CA GLY A 21 10.34 -7.85 19.68
C GLY A 21 8.85 -7.78 19.39
N SER A 22 8.44 -6.81 18.57
CA SER A 22 7.16 -6.90 17.88
C SER A 22 7.24 -8.11 16.97
N ALA A 23 6.80 -9.26 17.48
CA ALA A 23 6.58 -10.44 16.67
C ALA A 23 5.43 -10.11 15.70
N ALA A 24 5.78 -9.65 14.50
CA ALA A 24 4.90 -9.88 13.37
C ALA A 24 4.65 -11.40 13.31
N PRO A 25 3.41 -11.87 13.14
CA PRO A 25 3.17 -13.30 13.01
C PRO A 25 3.90 -13.80 11.76
N ALA A 26 4.98 -14.56 11.97
CA ALA A 26 5.63 -15.32 10.92
C ALA A 26 4.72 -16.51 10.60
N ASP A 27 3.95 -16.39 9.53
CA ASP A 27 3.31 -17.53 8.89
C ASP A 27 4.43 -18.38 8.24
N ASN A 28 4.69 -19.55 8.83
CA ASN A 28 5.76 -20.47 8.39
C ASN A 28 5.33 -21.35 7.22
N ASN A 29 4.24 -21.00 6.54
CA ASN A 29 3.84 -21.64 5.30
C ASN A 29 4.16 -20.65 4.17
N GLY A 30 5.35 -20.79 3.58
CA GLY A 30 5.81 -20.06 2.39
C GLY A 30 5.00 -20.35 1.13
N ARG A 31 3.69 -20.49 1.24
CA ARG A 31 2.75 -20.22 0.17
C ARG A 31 2.57 -18.71 0.20
N PHE A 32 3.31 -18.01 -0.65
CA PHE A 32 2.71 -16.83 -1.27
C PHE A 32 1.38 -17.34 -1.83
N ILE A 33 0.28 -17.15 -1.09
CA ILE A 33 -1.01 -17.06 -1.74
C ILE A 33 -0.75 -15.88 -2.66
N SER A 34 -0.45 -16.18 -3.93
CA SER A 34 -0.52 -15.16 -4.94
C SER A 34 -1.96 -14.70 -4.82
N ARG A 35 -2.14 -13.59 -4.11
CA ARG A 35 -3.41 -12.91 -4.01
C ARG A 35 -3.50 -12.29 -5.39
N VAL A 36 -3.90 -13.13 -6.35
CA VAL A 36 -3.86 -12.80 -7.76
C VAL A 36 -4.99 -11.81 -7.96
N CYS A 37 -4.65 -10.63 -8.47
CA CYS A 37 -5.67 -9.67 -8.81
C CYS A 37 -6.62 -10.29 -9.85
N PRO A 38 -7.94 -10.28 -9.64
CA PRO A 38 -8.89 -10.80 -10.62
C PRO A 38 -8.90 -9.99 -11.93
N VAL A 39 -8.24 -8.83 -11.95
CA VAL A 39 -8.12 -7.94 -13.10
C VAL A 39 -6.67 -7.95 -13.59
N GLN A 40 -6.48 -8.16 -14.89
CA GLN A 40 -5.17 -8.06 -15.54
C GLN A 40 -4.98 -6.65 -16.09
N PHE A 41 -4.09 -5.87 -15.47
CA PHE A 41 -3.79 -4.50 -15.90
C PHE A 41 -2.79 -4.42 -17.06
N GLU A 42 -2.08 -5.51 -17.33
CA GLU A 42 -1.14 -5.62 -18.45
C GLU A 42 -1.84 -5.28 -19.78
N GLY A 43 -1.17 -4.47 -20.61
CA GLY A 43 -1.70 -4.08 -21.92
C GLY A 43 -2.91 -3.13 -21.92
N MET A 44 -3.50 -2.78 -20.76
CA MET A 44 -4.66 -1.88 -20.74
C MET A 44 -4.32 -0.48 -21.31
N PRO A 45 -5.20 0.11 -22.16
CA PRO A 45 -5.00 1.46 -22.69
C PRO A 45 -4.91 2.55 -21.60
N GLY A 46 -5.60 2.34 -20.48
CA GLY A 46 -5.56 3.23 -19.32
C GLY A 46 -4.16 3.34 -18.70
N VAL A 47 -3.39 2.24 -18.65
CA VAL A 47 -2.01 2.24 -18.16
C VAL A 47 -1.13 3.16 -19.01
N SER A 48 -1.23 3.07 -20.34
CA SER A 48 -0.48 3.96 -21.24
C SER A 48 -0.86 5.44 -21.06
N THR A 49 -2.14 5.72 -20.78
CA THR A 49 -2.62 7.09 -20.54
C THR A 49 -2.02 7.68 -19.27
N VAL A 50 -1.95 6.90 -18.20
CA VAL A 50 -1.29 7.30 -16.94
C VAL A 50 0.20 7.56 -17.18
N ILE A 51 0.90 6.61 -17.82
CA ILE A 51 2.33 6.74 -18.12
C ILE A 51 2.63 8.04 -18.88
N ASN A 52 1.90 8.30 -19.96
CA ASN A 52 2.10 9.49 -20.79
C ASN A 52 1.83 10.80 -20.03
N SER A 53 0.90 10.77 -19.08
CA SER A 53 0.54 11.95 -18.27
C SER A 53 1.52 12.23 -17.13
N CYS A 54 2.31 11.23 -16.73
CA CYS A 54 3.19 11.27 -15.57
C CYS A 54 4.68 11.25 -15.92
N ARG A 55 5.03 11.24 -17.21
CA ARG A 55 6.42 11.22 -17.67
C ARG A 55 7.11 12.58 -17.47
N ALA A 56 8.42 12.55 -17.24
CA ALA A 56 9.31 13.72 -17.27
C ALA A 56 9.22 14.46 -18.62
N PRO A 57 9.51 15.78 -18.71
CA PRO A 57 10.40 16.56 -17.84
C PRO A 57 9.77 17.22 -16.60
N GLN A 58 8.46 17.49 -16.58
CA GLN A 58 7.76 17.96 -15.37
C GLN A 58 6.33 17.39 -15.33
N PRO A 59 6.08 16.32 -14.55
CA PRO A 59 4.73 15.82 -14.36
C PRO A 59 3.92 16.83 -13.55
N SER A 60 2.98 17.53 -14.19
CA SER A 60 2.04 18.35 -13.42
C SER A 60 1.15 17.44 -12.59
N ALA A 61 1.05 17.67 -11.27
CA ALA A 61 0.19 16.90 -10.38
C ALA A 61 -1.24 16.78 -10.93
N ARG A 62 -1.79 17.90 -11.43
CA ARG A 62 -3.13 17.93 -12.02
C ARG A 62 -3.33 16.93 -13.17
N ARG A 63 -2.40 16.83 -14.13
CA ARG A 63 -2.52 15.83 -15.22
C ARG A 63 -2.27 14.42 -14.72
N CYS A 64 -1.16 14.21 -14.01
CA CYS A 64 -0.76 12.87 -13.61
C CYS A 64 -1.78 12.24 -12.66
N CYS A 65 -2.18 12.96 -11.62
CA CYS A 65 -3.16 12.47 -10.65
C CYS A 65 -4.57 12.40 -11.24
N GLY A 66 -4.93 13.31 -12.16
CA GLY A 66 -6.21 13.22 -12.88
C GLY A 66 -6.30 11.98 -13.79
N ALA A 67 -5.21 11.66 -14.49
CA ALA A 67 -5.12 10.43 -15.30
C ALA A 67 -5.15 9.19 -14.41
N LEU A 68 -4.40 9.19 -13.30
CA LEU A 68 -4.39 8.10 -12.33
C LEU A 68 -5.80 7.87 -11.75
N LYS A 69 -6.50 8.92 -11.30
CA LYS A 69 -7.90 8.81 -10.82
C LYS A 69 -8.81 8.21 -11.89
N THR A 70 -8.78 8.75 -13.11
CA THR A 70 -9.63 8.27 -14.20
C THR A 70 -9.43 6.78 -14.48
N PHE A 71 -8.20 6.29 -14.36
CA PHE A 71 -7.88 4.88 -14.56
C PHE A 71 -8.19 4.01 -13.33
N ALA A 72 -7.86 4.48 -12.13
CA ALA A 72 -7.91 3.69 -10.90
C ALA A 72 -9.28 3.68 -10.22
N CYS A 73 -10.05 4.78 -10.27
CA CYS A 73 -11.34 4.89 -9.58
C CYS A 73 -12.35 3.77 -9.93
N PRO A 74 -12.46 3.29 -11.18
CA PRO A 74 -13.34 2.15 -11.51
C PRO A 74 -12.98 0.85 -10.76
N TYR A 75 -11.75 0.72 -10.28
CA TYR A 75 -11.23 -0.45 -9.57
C TYR A 75 -11.00 -0.18 -8.08
N ARG A 76 -11.49 0.95 -7.54
CA ARG A 76 -11.21 1.43 -6.18
C ARG A 76 -11.36 0.33 -5.13
N ASP A 77 -12.46 -0.42 -5.16
CA ASP A 77 -12.73 -1.41 -4.11
C ASP A 77 -11.72 -2.56 -4.14
N LEU A 78 -11.24 -2.97 -5.32
CA LEU A 78 -10.16 -3.94 -5.47
C LEU A 78 -8.82 -3.35 -5.03
N LEU A 79 -8.51 -2.12 -5.45
CA LEU A 79 -7.25 -1.45 -5.11
C LEU A 79 -7.13 -1.17 -3.61
N ASN A 80 -8.23 -0.83 -2.95
CA ASN A 80 -8.29 -0.61 -1.50
C ASN A 80 -8.19 -1.92 -0.69
N ASP A 81 -8.52 -3.05 -1.32
CA ASP A 81 -8.41 -4.40 -0.74
C ASP A 81 -7.10 -5.10 -1.15
N ASN A 82 -6.03 -4.32 -1.35
CA ASN A 82 -4.75 -4.82 -1.85
C ASN A 82 -4.15 -5.94 -0.99
N ASP A 83 -4.31 -5.88 0.33
CA ASP A 83 -3.81 -6.92 1.23
C ASP A 83 -4.45 -8.27 0.92
N ASN A 84 -5.68 -8.29 0.38
CA ASN A 84 -6.41 -9.51 0.07
C ASN A 84 -6.40 -9.94 -1.40
N ASN A 85 -6.09 -9.05 -2.34
CA ASN A 85 -6.14 -9.38 -3.77
C ASN A 85 -4.92 -8.92 -4.59
N GLY A 86 -3.95 -8.21 -4.01
CA GLY A 86 -2.73 -7.76 -4.68
C GLY A 86 -2.90 -6.77 -5.84
N CYS A 87 -4.11 -6.26 -6.08
CA CYS A 87 -4.43 -5.46 -7.27
C CYS A 87 -3.70 -4.12 -7.33
N ALA A 88 -3.50 -3.44 -6.20
CA ALA A 88 -2.77 -2.17 -6.22
C ALA A 88 -1.29 -2.39 -6.54
N SER A 89 -0.68 -3.42 -5.96
CA SER A 89 0.70 -3.80 -6.27
C SER A 89 0.89 -4.10 -7.75
N GLU A 90 0.00 -4.91 -8.34
CA GLU A 90 0.01 -5.26 -9.76
C GLU A 90 -0.18 -4.01 -10.65
N MET A 91 -1.20 -3.20 -10.37
CA MET A 91 -1.49 -2.00 -11.15
C MET A 91 -0.30 -1.01 -11.15
N PHE A 92 0.27 -0.73 -9.97
CA PHE A 92 1.41 0.18 -9.86
C PHE A 92 2.67 -0.42 -10.48
N TYR A 93 2.89 -1.72 -10.34
CA TYR A 93 3.99 -2.41 -11.02
C TYR A 93 3.91 -2.20 -12.53
N GLU A 94 2.75 -2.48 -13.14
CA GLU A 94 2.53 -2.31 -14.57
C GLU A 94 2.79 -0.87 -15.04
N ILE A 95 2.25 0.12 -14.33
CA ILE A 95 2.44 1.54 -14.67
C ILE A 95 3.92 1.95 -14.55
N ILE A 96 4.56 1.61 -13.43
CA ILE A 96 5.93 2.04 -13.11
C ILE A 96 6.94 1.34 -14.02
N ALA A 97 6.82 0.03 -14.20
CA ALA A 97 7.72 -0.78 -15.01
C ALA A 97 7.66 -0.39 -16.49
N ARG A 98 6.44 -0.31 -17.07
CA ARG A 98 6.27 0.06 -18.49
C ARG A 98 6.62 1.52 -18.75
N GLY A 99 6.28 2.41 -17.81
CA GLY A 99 6.55 3.84 -17.95
C GLY A 99 7.98 4.25 -17.62
N ARG A 100 8.76 3.35 -16.99
CA ARG A 100 10.05 3.66 -16.36
C ARG A 100 9.92 4.86 -15.41
N LEU A 101 8.81 4.93 -14.67
CA LEU A 101 8.53 6.01 -13.74
C LEU A 101 9.33 5.81 -12.44
N THR A 102 9.60 6.89 -11.72
CA THR A 102 10.28 6.80 -10.43
C THR A 102 9.37 6.12 -9.40
N PRO A 103 9.83 5.09 -8.68
CA PRO A 103 9.08 4.52 -7.56
C PRO A 103 8.73 5.59 -6.53
N GLY A 104 7.50 5.57 -6.01
CA GLY A 104 7.01 6.60 -5.08
C GLY A 104 6.54 7.91 -5.73
N LEU A 105 6.62 8.06 -7.06
CA LEU A 105 6.14 9.26 -7.77
C LEU A 105 4.68 9.60 -7.39
N PHE A 106 3.79 8.60 -7.39
CA PHE A 106 2.38 8.83 -7.11
C PHE A 106 2.11 9.20 -5.65
N SER A 107 2.80 8.57 -4.70
CA SER A 107 2.67 8.91 -3.27
C SER A 107 3.18 10.33 -2.98
N TYR A 108 4.21 10.79 -3.70
CA TYR A 108 4.73 12.14 -3.58
C TYR A 108 3.85 13.19 -4.27
N LEU A 109 3.36 12.87 -5.47
CA LEU A 109 2.70 13.85 -6.34
C LEU A 109 1.17 13.91 -6.13
N CYS A 110 0.56 12.80 -5.74
CA CYS A 110 -0.88 12.60 -5.72
C CYS A 110 -1.40 12.34 -4.32
N HIS A 111 -1.67 13.41 -3.59
CA HIS A 111 -2.37 13.40 -2.31
C HIS A 111 -3.47 14.48 -2.36
N ASP A 112 -4.73 14.10 -2.21
CA ASP A 112 -5.79 15.10 -2.04
C ASP A 112 -5.94 15.46 -0.56
N ASP A 113 -5.90 14.45 0.32
CA ASP A 113 -6.06 14.58 1.76
C ASP A 113 -5.15 13.59 2.52
N ALA A 114 -5.22 13.60 3.86
CA ALA A 114 -4.47 12.69 4.73
C ALA A 114 -4.79 11.19 4.53
N VAL A 115 -5.86 10.86 3.81
CA VAL A 115 -6.33 9.48 3.58
C VAL A 115 -5.90 8.95 2.19
N GLY A 116 -5.33 9.81 1.33
CA GLY A 116 -4.83 9.42 0.01
C GLY A 116 -5.50 10.16 -1.15
N LEU A 117 -5.84 9.41 -2.21
CA LEU A 117 -6.42 9.93 -3.45
C LEU A 117 -7.93 9.67 -3.46
N GLN A 118 -8.76 10.72 -3.54
CA GLN A 118 -10.20 10.55 -3.48
C GLN A 118 -10.81 10.11 -4.83
N CYS A 119 -11.58 9.03 -4.73
CA CYS A 119 -12.45 8.38 -5.71
C CYS A 119 -13.66 7.81 -4.94
#